data_AF-A0A7V8FAN8-F1
#
_entry.id   AF-A0A7V8FAN8-F1
#
_cell.length_a   1.000
_cell.length_b   1.000
_cell.length_c   1.000
_cell.angle_alpha   90.00
_cell.angle_beta   90.00
_cell.angle_gamma   90.00
#
_symmetry.space_group_name_H-M   'P 1'
#
loop_
_entity.id
_entity.type
_entity.pdbx_description
1 polymer ?
#
loop_
_entity_poly.entity_id
_entity_poly.type
_entity_poly.pdbx_seq_one_letter_code
_entity_poly.pdbx_strand_id
1 'polypeptide(L)' 'MNGIVGIALRRPLTIVAMMAVIMLGGSLALVRLPVDIFPHIGVPVVAAAW' A
#
# COMPACT_ATOMS: atom_id res chain seq x y z
N MET A 1 27.33 2.15 6.91
CA MET A 1 26.04 2.77 6.54
C MET A 1 25.32 2.13 5.35
N ASN A 2 25.82 1.06 4.71
CA ASN A 2 25.16 0.44 3.54
C ASN A 2 24.70 -1.01 3.75
N GLY A 3 24.55 -1.47 5.01
CA GLY A 3 24.27 -2.88 5.31
C GLY A 3 23.00 -3.40 4.62
N ILE A 4 21.94 -2.61 4.60
CA ILE A 4 20.66 -2.96 3.97
C ILE A 4 20.81 -3.07 2.45
N VAL A 5 21.51 -2.11 1.83
CA VAL A 5 21.81 -2.12 0.38
C VAL A 5 22.66 -3.34 0.02
N GLY A 6 23.66 -3.67 0.84
CA GLY A 6 24.50 -4.86 0.65
C GLY A 6 23.71 -6.18 0.75
N ILE A 7 22.73 -6.27 1.65
CA ILE A 7 21.82 -7.42 1.74
C ILE A 7 20.96 -7.53 0.48
N ALA A 8 20.44 -6.40 -0.01
CA ALA A 8 19.63 -6.37 -1.22
C ALA A 8 20.42 -6.82 -2.46
N LEU A 9 21.68 -6.37 -2.60
CA LEU A 9 22.56 -6.76 -3.72
C LEU A 9 22.99 -8.23 -3.67
N ARG A 10 23.08 -8.85 -2.48
CA ARG A 10 23.45 -10.27 -2.34
C ARG A 10 22.33 -11.23 -2.71
N ARG A 11 21.06 -10.79 -2.66
CA ARG A 11 19.88 -11.60 -3.03
C ARG A 11 18.94 -10.82 -3.95
N PRO A 12 19.38 -10.47 -5.16
CA PRO A 12 18.64 -9.56 -6.04
C PRO A 12 17.27 -10.12 -6.43
N LEU A 13 17.21 -11.42 -6.76
CA LEU A 13 15.95 -12.09 -7.12
C LEU A 13 14.94 -12.11 -5.97
N THR A 14 15.38 -12.28 -4.71
CA THR A 14 14.49 -12.27 -3.55
C THR A 14 13.88 -10.89 -3.31
N ILE A 15 14.67 -9.82 -3.51
CA ILE A 15 14.19 -8.44 -3.40
C ILE A 15 13.15 -8.16 -4.49
N VAL A 16 13.45 -8.51 -5.75
CA VAL A 16 12.51 -8.32 -6.87
C VAL A 16 11.22 -9.11 -6.66
N ALA A 17 11.30 -10.36 -6.19
CA ALA A 17 10.11 -11.15 -5.88
C ALA A 17 9.26 -10.51 -4.76
N MET A 18 9.89 -10.01 -3.70
CA MET A 18 9.19 -9.30 -2.62
C MET A 18 8.51 -8.02 -3.12
N MET A 19 9.20 -7.23 -3.96
CA MET A 19 8.62 -6.05 -4.59
C MET A 19 7.39 -6.41 -5.45
N ALA A 20 7.46 -7.51 -6.21
CA ALA A 20 6.33 -7.98 -7.00
C ALA A 20 5.11 -8.33 -6.12
N VAL A 21 5.33 -9.03 -5.00
CA VAL A 21 4.25 -9.34 -4.04
C VAL A 21 3.64 -8.06 -3.46
N ILE A 22 4.46 -7.07 -3.08
CA ILE A 22 3.99 -5.79 -2.55
C ILE A 22 3.17 -5.04 -3.60
N MET A 23 3.62 -5.00 -4.85
CA MET A 23 2.89 -4.32 -5.94
C MET A 23 1.54 -4.99 -6.22
N LEU A 24 1.49 -6.32 -6.21
CA LEU A 24 0.24 -7.07 -6.38
C LEU A 24 -0.74 -6.81 -5.23
N GLY A 25 -0.27 -6.87 -3.97
CA GLY A 25 -1.11 -6.59 -2.81
C GLY A 25 -1.59 -5.13 -2.78
N GLY A 26 -0.71 -4.18 -3.05
CA GLY A 26 -1.01 -2.75 -3.07
C GLY A 26 -1.98 -2.35 -4.19
N SER A 27 -1.80 -2.88 -5.40
CA SER A 27 -2.73 -2.64 -6.51
C SER A 27 -4.12 -3.25 -6.24
N LEU A 28 -4.18 -4.44 -5.66
CA LEU A 28 -5.44 -5.05 -5.26
C LEU A 28 -6.16 -4.21 -4.20
N ALA A 29 -5.42 -3.72 -3.20
CA ALA A 29 -5.95 -2.83 -2.18
C ALA A 29 -6.47 -1.51 -2.79
N LEU A 30 -5.75 -0.92 -3.73
CA LEU A 30 -6.16 0.31 -4.41
C LEU A 30 -7.50 0.17 -5.14
N VAL A 31 -7.75 -0.99 -5.77
CA VAL A 31 -8.99 -1.24 -6.52
C VAL A 31 -10.15 -1.65 -5.62
N ARG A 32 -9.87 -2.29 -4.47
CA ARG A 32 -10.91 -2.91 -3.62
C ARG A 32 -11.26 -2.12 -2.37
N LEU A 33 -10.40 -1.22 -1.90
CA LEU A 33 -10.70 -0.42 -0.72
C LEU A 33 -11.65 0.71 -1.09
N PRO A 34 -12.72 0.94 -0.28
CA PRO A 34 -13.54 2.12 -0.45
C PRO A 34 -12.69 3.37 -0.22
N VAL A 35 -12.68 4.27 -1.20
CA VAL A 35 -12.03 5.58 -1.08
C VAL A 35 -13.01 6.49 -0.38
N ASP A 36 -12.85 6.66 0.93
CA ASP A 36 -13.56 7.68 1.68
C ASP A 36 -12.78 9.00 1.61
N ILE A 37 -13.45 10.06 1.17
CA ILE A 37 -12.84 11.40 1.14
C ILE A 37 -12.77 12.00 2.55
N PHE A 38 -13.60 11.48 3.47
CA PHE A 38 -13.60 11.89 4.86
C PHE A 38 -12.82 10.89 5.71
N PRO A 39 -11.94 11.35 6.60
CA PRO A 39 -11.42 10.50 7.66
C PRO A 39 -12.59 10.06 8.56
N HIS A 40 -12.44 8.97 9.32
CA HIS A 40 -13.48 8.49 10.24
C HIS A 40 -13.77 9.53 11.34
N ILE A 41 -14.65 10.48 11.04
CA ILE A 41 -15.18 11.47 11.97
C ILE A 41 -16.31 10.77 12.73
N GLY A 42 -16.14 10.59 14.05
CA GLY A 42 -17.11 9.95 14.96
C GLY A 42 -18.40 10.75 15.16
N VAL A 43 -18.80 11.55 14.16
CA VAL A 43 -19.99 12.40 14.14
C VAL A 43 -20.83 11.92 12.95
N PRO A 44 -22.11 11.58 13.15
CA PRO A 44 -22.95 11.09 12.05
C PRO A 44 -23.27 12.21 11.08
N VAL A 45 -22.47 12.34 10.01
CA VAL A 45 -22.71 13.27 8.91
C VAL A 45 -23.53 12.56 7.84
N VAL A 46 -24.80 12.92 7.69
CA VAL A 46 -25.62 12.49 6.56
C VAL A 46 -25.35 13.46 5.41
N ALA A 47 -24.51 13.05 4.45
CA ALA A 47 -24.28 13.83 3.25
C ALA A 47 -25.43 13.61 2.26
N ALA A 48 -26.30 14.61 2.09
CA ALA A 48 -27.19 14.69 0.94
C ALA A 48 -26.36 15.20 -0.24
N ALA A 49 -25.89 14.29 -1.10
CA ALA A 49 -25.31 14.64 -2.39
C ALA A 49 -26.47 14.88 -3.38
N TRP A 50 -26.49 16.06 -4.02
CA TRP A 50 -27.35 16.34 -5.18
C TRP A 50 -26.53 16.15 -6.46
#